data_AF-A0A6N7EFV8-F1
#
_entry.id   AF-A0A6N7EFV8-F1
#
_cell.length_a   1.000
_cell.length_b   1.000
_cell.length_c   1.000
_cell.angle_alpha   90.00
_cell.angle_beta   90.00
_cell.angle_gamma   90.00
#
_symmetry.space_group_name_H-M   'P 1'
#
loop_
_entity.id
_entity.type
_entity.pdbx_description
1 polymer ?
#
loop_
_entity_poly.entity_id
_entity_poly.type
_entity_poly.pdbx_seq_one_letter_code
_entity_poly.pdbx_strand_id
1 'polypeptide(L)'
;MTEIQRWDLTVRGRRHRVEITGGAPRTVRWYADDDLLATRTTADDTVRLAPEDGGTEAVRVKFTALGRTRRVTLFEDTAEQDAEAQALLGLGGIDLDPEAGSPAALREQRIREHPGRYAAIAAAGGVAKVVVPLVLSLLAVRFVVDLPWPSWDIPWPEIDLPSIPWPDIDLPDIDLPDWQAPAWLAWILERARFVWPVVLALVLARGEIARRRKQDALKAELAGQADDESGSTMPAEPADRDTTP
;
A
#
# COMPACT_ATOMS: atom_id res chain seq x y z
N MET A 1 13.93 23.03 15.51
CA MET A 1 12.47 23.05 15.30
C MET A 1 12.10 21.71 14.72
N THR A 2 11.14 21.00 15.31
CA THR A 2 10.68 19.72 14.77
C THR A 2 9.87 20.01 13.52
N GLU A 3 10.33 19.53 12.36
CA GLU A 3 9.62 19.72 11.09
C GLU A 3 8.25 19.04 11.18
N ILE A 4 7.18 19.81 10.94
CA ILE A 4 5.82 19.31 10.87
C ILE A 4 5.56 18.95 9.42
N GLN A 5 5.19 17.70 9.16
CA GLN A 5 4.77 17.27 7.84
C GLN A 5 3.26 17.25 7.78
N ARG A 6 2.68 17.99 6.84
CA ARG A 6 1.24 18.09 6.66
C ARG A 6 0.76 17.34 5.41
N TRP A 7 -0.43 16.75 5.52
CA TRP A 7 -1.15 16.07 4.46
C TRP A 7 -2.59 16.57 4.46
N ASP A 8 -3.11 16.97 3.31
CA ASP A 8 -4.46 17.52 3.16
C ASP A 8 -5.25 16.71 2.12
N LEU A 9 -6.57 16.64 2.30
CA LEU A 9 -7.53 16.13 1.32
C LEU A 9 -8.89 16.77 1.57
N THR A 10 -9.59 17.13 0.49
CA THR A 10 -10.98 17.57 0.57
C THR A 10 -11.87 16.50 -0.05
N VAL A 11 -12.86 16.01 0.69
CA VAL A 11 -13.84 15.02 0.23
C VAL A 11 -15.22 15.52 0.60
N ARG A 12 -16.16 15.61 -0.36
CA ARG A 12 -17.55 16.06 -0.13
C ARG A 12 -17.65 17.38 0.67
N GLY A 13 -16.82 18.35 0.31
CA GLY A 13 -16.76 19.66 0.98
C GLY A 13 -16.08 19.66 2.36
N ARG A 14 -15.73 18.50 2.92
CA ARG A 14 -15.03 18.36 4.20
C ARG A 14 -13.52 18.34 4.02
N ARG A 15 -12.80 19.16 4.79
CA ARG A 15 -11.33 19.24 4.72
C ARG A 15 -10.69 18.36 5.79
N HIS A 16 -10.01 17.31 5.38
CA HIS A 16 -9.20 16.47 6.25
C HIS A 16 -7.74 16.91 6.22
N ARG A 17 -7.15 17.04 7.40
CA ARG A 17 -5.73 17.37 7.58
C ARG A 17 -5.08 16.39 8.53
N VAL A 18 -3.93 15.85 8.13
CA VAL A 18 -3.10 14.99 8.98
C VAL A 18 -1.74 15.64 9.17
N GLU A 19 -1.39 15.87 10.43
CA GLU A 19 -0.11 16.46 10.82
C GLU A 19 0.75 15.41 11.51
N ILE A 20 2.01 15.33 11.10
CA ILE A 20 2.98 14.38 11.63
C ILE A 20 4.16 15.17 12.16
N THR A 21 4.46 14.99 13.45
CA THR A 21 5.56 15.68 14.13
C THR A 21 6.53 14.65 14.71
N GLY A 22 7.83 14.89 14.49
CA GLY A 22 8.91 14.05 15.03
C GLY A 22 9.38 12.94 14.09
N GLY A 23 10.39 12.18 14.53
CA GLY A 23 11.01 11.10 13.76
C GLY A 23 10.63 9.71 14.28
N ALA A 24 11.14 9.34 15.46
CA ALA A 24 10.74 8.14 16.20
C ALA A 24 11.05 8.34 17.70
N PRO A 25 10.06 8.28 18.62
CA PRO A 25 8.63 8.18 18.34
C PRO A 25 8.09 9.44 17.63
N ARG A 26 6.96 9.30 16.93
CA ARG A 26 6.31 10.39 16.19
C ARG A 26 4.86 10.52 16.60
N THR A 27 4.34 11.75 16.58
CA THR A 27 2.96 12.06 16.89
C THR A 27 2.21 12.37 15.62
N VAL A 28 1.07 11.69 15.43
CA VAL A 28 0.15 11.89 14.32
C VAL A 28 -1.12 12.51 14.88
N ARG A 29 -1.56 13.62 14.29
CA ARG A 29 -2.81 14.30 14.61
C ARG A 29 -3.67 14.37 13.37
N TRP A 30 -4.94 14.05 13.50
CA TRP A 30 -5.91 14.11 12.41
C TRP A 30 -7.00 15.11 12.76
N TYR A 31 -7.24 16.02 11.82
CA TYR A 31 -8.24 17.07 11.88
C TYR A 31 -9.26 16.90 10.74
N ALA A 32 -10.51 17.28 10.98
CA ALA A 32 -11.51 17.53 9.94
C ALA A 32 -12.13 18.91 10.19
N ASP A 33 -12.12 19.78 9.18
CA ASP A 33 -12.59 21.18 9.28
C ASP A 33 -11.98 21.94 10.47
N ASP A 34 -10.69 21.68 10.73
CA ASP A 34 -9.90 22.19 11.86
C ASP A 34 -10.24 21.63 13.25
N ASP A 35 -11.26 20.79 13.39
CA ASP A 35 -11.55 20.04 14.61
C ASP A 35 -10.62 18.81 14.73
N LEU A 36 -9.98 18.64 15.89
CA LEU A 36 -9.11 17.49 16.16
C LEU A 36 -9.95 16.24 16.42
N LEU A 37 -9.92 15.28 15.49
CA LEU A 37 -10.66 14.03 15.60
C LEU A 37 -9.90 12.95 16.38
N ALA A 38 -8.57 12.87 16.19
CA ALA A 38 -7.76 11.84 16.83
C ALA A 38 -6.28 12.24 16.92
N THR A 39 -5.61 11.78 17.99
CA THR A 39 -4.16 11.92 18.16
C THR A 39 -3.55 10.59 18.58
N ARG A 40 -2.39 10.26 18.01
CA ARG A 40 -1.65 9.05 18.41
C ARG A 40 -0.14 9.24 18.32
N THR A 41 0.57 8.80 19.35
CA THR A 41 2.03 8.69 19.33
C THR A 41 2.44 7.25 19.08
N THR A 42 3.37 7.02 18.16
CA THR A 42 3.79 5.67 17.77
C THR A 42 5.27 5.64 17.36
N ALA A 43 5.88 4.46 17.44
CA ALA A 43 7.14 4.14 16.77
C ALA A 43 6.93 3.20 15.56
N ASP A 44 5.73 2.66 15.39
CA ASP A 44 5.40 1.61 14.41
C ASP A 44 5.43 2.13 12.98
N ASP A 45 5.69 1.24 12.02
CA ASP A 45 5.67 1.58 10.59
C ASP A 45 4.26 1.84 10.05
N THR A 46 3.22 1.53 10.81
CA THR A 46 1.83 1.79 10.43
C THR A 46 1.02 2.18 11.66
N VAL A 47 0.24 3.25 11.53
CA VAL A 47 -0.68 3.71 12.56
C VAL A 47 -2.05 3.95 11.98
N ARG A 48 -3.06 3.74 12.82
CA ARG A 48 -4.46 3.98 12.51
C ARG A 48 -5.02 4.95 13.53
N LEU A 49 -5.84 5.87 13.05
CA LEU A 49 -6.57 6.84 13.84
C LEU A 49 -8.05 6.70 13.47
N ALA A 50 -8.89 6.54 14.48
CA ALA A 50 -10.34 6.62 14.39
C ALA A 50 -10.80 7.66 15.42
N PRO A 51 -11.93 8.36 15.21
CA PRO A 51 -12.43 9.33 16.18
C PRO A 51 -12.72 8.67 17.52
N GLU A 52 -12.37 9.32 18.62
CA GLU A 52 -12.55 8.75 19.98
C GLU A 52 -14.02 8.51 20.32
N ASP A 53 -14.92 9.35 19.81
CA ASP A 53 -16.38 9.27 20.03
C ASP A 53 -17.07 8.21 19.16
N GLY A 54 -16.29 7.44 18.39
CA GLY A 54 -16.81 6.59 17.32
C GLY A 54 -17.19 7.43 16.10
N GLY A 55 -16.83 6.96 14.91
CA GLY A 55 -17.10 7.68 13.68
C GLY A 55 -17.02 6.77 12.47
N THR A 56 -17.58 7.24 11.36
CA THR A 56 -17.69 6.51 10.10
C THR A 56 -16.44 6.67 9.22
N GLU A 57 -15.34 7.10 9.81
CA GLU A 57 -14.12 7.50 9.11
C GLU A 57 -12.90 7.00 9.87
N ALA A 58 -11.86 6.61 9.14
CA ALA A 58 -10.59 6.22 9.72
C ALA A 58 -9.43 6.70 8.85
N VAL A 59 -8.31 7.05 9.48
CA VAL A 59 -7.07 7.41 8.80
C VAL A 59 -6.02 6.36 9.05
N ARG A 60 -5.39 5.87 7.99
CA ARG A 60 -4.18 5.04 8.05
C ARG A 60 -2.98 5.82 7.59
N VAL A 61 -1.95 5.88 8.43
CA VAL A 61 -0.63 6.42 8.05
C VAL A 61 0.38 5.29 7.95
N LYS A 62 1.11 5.26 6.85
CA LYS A 62 2.20 4.31 6.60
C LYS A 62 3.53 5.03 6.53
N PHE A 63 4.49 4.54 7.30
CA PHE A 63 5.86 5.01 7.32
C PHE A 63 6.78 4.04 6.56
N THR A 64 7.98 4.53 6.26
CA THR A 64 9.12 3.69 5.90
C THR A 64 9.80 3.20 7.17
N ALA A 65 10.62 2.14 7.06
CA ALA A 65 11.44 1.65 8.18
C ALA A 65 12.39 2.72 8.77
N LEU A 66 12.66 3.80 8.05
CA LEU A 66 13.44 4.96 8.51
C LEU A 66 12.55 6.09 9.07
N GLY A 67 11.29 5.82 9.39
CA GLY A 67 10.36 6.76 10.01
C GLY A 67 9.73 7.80 9.08
N ARG A 68 10.17 7.90 7.81
CA ARG A 68 9.58 8.87 6.86
C ARG A 68 8.16 8.50 6.48
N THR A 69 7.25 9.48 6.45
CA THR A 69 5.88 9.27 5.99
C THR A 69 5.86 8.89 4.52
N ARG A 70 5.19 7.79 4.21
CA ARG A 70 5.07 7.24 2.85
C ARG A 70 3.70 7.49 2.24
N ARG A 71 2.65 7.35 3.04
CA ARG A 71 1.26 7.46 2.58
C ARG A 71 0.34 7.72 3.75
N VAL A 72 -0.65 8.58 3.54
CA VAL A 72 -1.78 8.78 4.43
C VAL A 72 -3.04 8.48 3.61
N THR A 73 -3.94 7.67 4.14
CA THR A 73 -5.15 7.24 3.44
C THR A 73 -6.35 7.43 4.35
N LEU A 74 -7.37 8.15 3.87
CA LEU A 74 -8.67 8.30 4.49
C LEU A 74 -9.57 7.14 4.06
N PHE A 75 -10.28 6.55 5.00
CA PHE A 75 -11.31 5.53 4.77
C PHE A 75 -12.62 6.08 5.29
N GLU A 76 -13.68 5.85 4.55
CA GLU A 76 -15.04 6.21 4.91
C GLU A 76 -15.89 4.94 4.91
N ASP A 77 -16.91 4.91 5.74
CA ASP A 77 -17.88 3.84 5.76
C ASP A 77 -18.57 3.76 4.40
N THR A 78 -18.78 2.53 3.97
CA THR A 78 -19.61 2.22 2.82
C THR A 78 -20.77 1.35 3.27
N ALA A 79 -21.81 1.24 2.44
CA ALA A 79 -22.96 0.39 2.74
C ALA A 79 -22.59 -1.08 3.05
N GLU A 80 -21.40 -1.52 2.61
CA GLU A 80 -20.94 -2.91 2.72
C GLU A 80 -19.80 -3.09 3.74
N GLN A 81 -19.06 -2.02 4.10
CA GLN A 81 -17.79 -2.13 4.83
C GLN A 81 -17.51 -0.94 5.74
N ASP A 82 -17.13 -1.25 6.98
CA ASP A 82 -16.68 -0.32 8.03
C ASP A 82 -15.28 0.26 7.73
N ALA A 83 -15.10 1.56 7.97
CA ALA A 83 -13.89 2.33 7.69
C ALA A 83 -12.68 1.85 8.49
N GLU A 84 -12.87 1.48 9.77
CA GLU A 84 -11.79 0.97 10.60
C GLU A 84 -11.33 -0.41 10.12
N ALA A 85 -12.27 -1.27 9.72
CA ALA A 85 -11.97 -2.56 9.10
C ALA A 85 -11.23 -2.38 7.76
N GLN A 86 -11.66 -1.44 6.92
CA GLN A 86 -10.95 -1.11 5.68
C GLN A 86 -9.53 -0.57 5.98
N ALA A 87 -9.37 0.30 6.98
CA ALA A 87 -8.07 0.81 7.41
C ALA A 87 -7.17 -0.28 8.00
N LEU A 88 -7.76 -1.26 8.69
CA LEU A 88 -7.09 -2.45 9.21
C LEU A 88 -6.40 -3.22 8.07
N LEU A 89 -7.19 -3.57 7.06
CA LEU A 89 -6.75 -4.34 5.90
C LEU A 89 -5.93 -3.51 4.91
N GLY A 90 -6.16 -2.19 4.87
CA GLY A 90 -5.53 -1.27 3.91
C GLY A 90 -6.10 -1.42 2.50
N LEU A 91 -7.38 -1.77 2.42
CA LEU A 91 -8.11 -2.00 1.19
C LEU A 91 -9.07 -0.83 0.97
N GLY A 92 -9.01 -0.20 -0.20
CA GLY A 92 -9.81 0.99 -0.49
C GLY A 92 -9.18 2.30 -0.01
N GLY A 93 -10.05 3.23 0.37
CA GLY A 93 -9.71 4.58 0.84
C GLY A 93 -9.21 5.55 -0.23
N ILE A 94 -9.07 6.81 0.16
CA ILE A 94 -8.58 7.93 -0.66
C ILE A 94 -7.25 8.41 -0.07
N ASP A 95 -6.19 8.40 -0.86
CA ASP A 95 -4.87 8.83 -0.42
C ASP A 95 -4.84 10.37 -0.25
N LEU A 96 -4.39 10.90 0.89
CA LEU A 96 -4.21 12.36 1.08
C LEU A 96 -3.00 12.85 0.28
N ASP A 97 -2.99 14.14 -0.05
CA ASP A 97 -1.88 14.78 -0.74
C ASP A 97 -0.90 15.40 0.27
N PRO A 98 0.42 15.19 0.10
CA PRO A 98 1.41 15.84 0.95
C PRO A 98 1.45 17.35 0.68
N GLU A 99 1.84 18.12 1.69
CA GLU A 99 2.04 19.56 1.56
C GLU A 99 2.90 19.93 0.35
N ALA A 100 2.45 20.93 -0.40
CA ALA A 100 3.12 21.39 -1.61
C ALA A 100 4.57 21.82 -1.33
N GLY A 101 5.51 21.39 -2.18
CA GLY A 101 6.93 21.68 -2.01
C GLY A 101 7.65 20.81 -0.96
N SER A 102 6.94 20.00 -0.17
CA SER A 102 7.57 19.07 0.76
C SER A 102 8.41 17.99 0.03
N PRO A 103 9.40 17.37 0.69
CA PRO A 103 10.15 16.25 0.11
C PRO A 103 9.26 15.07 -0.34
N ALA A 104 8.11 14.89 0.31
CA ALA A 104 7.11 13.90 -0.07
C ALA A 104 6.37 14.29 -1.36
N ALA A 105 5.95 15.55 -1.50
CA ALA A 105 5.33 16.07 -2.72
C ALA A 105 6.27 15.96 -3.93
N LEU A 106 7.54 16.35 -3.77
CA LEU A 106 8.55 16.21 -4.82
C LEU A 106 8.81 14.76 -5.23
N ARG A 107 8.77 13.84 -4.26
CA ARG A 107 8.87 12.40 -4.54
C ARG A 107 7.67 11.93 -5.35
N GLU A 108 6.47 12.34 -4.97
CA GLU A 108 5.25 11.94 -5.64
C GLU A 108 5.20 12.47 -7.07
N GLN A 109 5.59 13.73 -7.29
CA GLN A 109 5.73 14.32 -8.62
C GLN A 109 6.70 13.51 -9.48
N ARG A 110 7.90 13.19 -8.97
CA ARG A 110 8.87 12.35 -9.71
C ARG A 110 8.29 10.98 -10.08
N ILE A 111 7.48 10.39 -9.21
CA ILE A 111 6.80 9.11 -9.47
C ILE A 111 5.73 9.28 -10.56
N ARG A 112 4.96 10.36 -10.55
CA ARG A 112 3.95 10.67 -11.57
C ARG A 112 4.58 10.92 -12.94
N GLU A 113 5.72 11.60 -12.99
CA GLU A 113 6.46 11.86 -14.23
C GLU A 113 7.08 10.58 -14.81
N HIS A 114 7.50 9.63 -13.97
CA HIS A 114 8.21 8.43 -14.39
C HIS A 114 7.62 7.12 -13.82
N PRO A 115 6.34 6.82 -14.07
CA PRO A 115 5.64 5.72 -13.40
C PRO A 115 6.26 4.35 -13.73
N GLY A 116 6.66 4.14 -14.99
CA GLY A 116 7.29 2.88 -15.42
C GLY A 116 8.63 2.61 -14.73
N ARG A 117 9.47 3.65 -14.57
CA ARG A 117 10.79 3.53 -13.91
C ARG A 117 10.63 3.16 -12.44
N TYR A 118 9.74 3.83 -11.72
CA TYR A 118 9.53 3.57 -10.30
C TYR A 118 8.84 2.23 -10.04
N ALA A 119 7.92 1.81 -10.91
CA ALA A 119 7.36 0.46 -10.86
C ALA A 119 8.41 -0.62 -11.14
N ALA A 120 9.29 -0.42 -12.11
CA ALA A 120 10.40 -1.34 -12.40
C ALA A 120 11.38 -1.46 -11.23
N ILE A 121 11.76 -0.34 -10.60
CA ILE A 121 12.63 -0.33 -9.40
C ILE A 121 11.94 -1.05 -8.24
N ALA A 122 10.64 -0.81 -8.02
CA ALA A 122 9.89 -1.49 -6.96
C ALA A 122 9.80 -3.00 -7.20
N ALA A 123 9.52 -3.41 -8.44
CA ALA A 123 9.51 -4.81 -8.84
C ALA A 123 10.88 -5.47 -8.67
N ALA A 124 11.95 -4.82 -9.15
CA ALA A 124 13.33 -5.29 -8.99
C ALA A 124 13.71 -5.47 -7.52
N GLY A 125 13.29 -4.55 -6.64
CA GLY A 125 13.48 -4.70 -5.20
C GLY A 125 12.75 -5.91 -4.61
N GLY A 126 11.56 -6.25 -5.12
CA GLY A 126 10.85 -7.48 -4.76
C GLY A 126 11.58 -8.74 -5.22
N VAL A 127 12.04 -8.77 -6.48
CA VAL A 127 12.82 -9.88 -7.04
C VAL A 127 14.12 -10.10 -6.28
N ALA A 128 14.83 -9.02 -5.94
CA ALA A 128 16.08 -9.08 -5.19
C ALA A 128 15.91 -9.80 -3.83
N LYS A 129 14.77 -9.65 -3.14
CA LYS A 129 14.52 -10.35 -1.87
C LYS A 129 14.49 -11.87 -2.00
N VAL A 130 14.24 -12.41 -3.19
CA VAL A 130 14.21 -13.86 -3.45
C VAL A 130 15.55 -14.32 -4.03
N VAL A 131 16.05 -13.58 -5.01
CA VAL A 131 17.27 -13.96 -5.74
C VAL A 131 18.52 -13.80 -4.88
N VAL A 132 18.63 -12.72 -4.10
CA VAL A 132 19.84 -12.46 -3.30
C VAL A 132 20.09 -13.57 -2.26
N PRO A 133 19.11 -14.01 -1.44
CA PRO A 133 19.33 -15.13 -0.54
C PRO A 133 19.71 -16.41 -1.27
N LEU A 134 19.07 -16.72 -2.42
CA LEU A 134 19.38 -17.91 -3.20
C LEU A 134 20.83 -17.91 -3.72
N VAL A 135 21.28 -16.77 -4.26
CA VAL A 135 22.65 -16.60 -4.75
C VAL A 135 23.65 -16.66 -3.60
N LEU A 136 23.35 -16.02 -2.46
CA LEU A 136 24.18 -16.10 -1.27
C LEU A 136 24.26 -17.53 -0.70
N SER A 137 23.16 -18.27 -0.70
CA SER A 137 23.13 -19.70 -0.32
C SER A 137 23.98 -20.54 -1.26
N LEU A 138 23.89 -20.32 -2.58
CA LEU A 138 24.69 -21.05 -3.56
C LEU A 138 26.18 -20.71 -3.44
N LEU A 139 26.52 -19.43 -3.21
CA LEU A 139 27.88 -18.99 -2.93
C LEU A 139 28.40 -19.61 -1.63
N ALA A 140 27.61 -19.61 -0.56
CA ALA A 140 27.97 -20.25 0.69
C ALA A 140 28.27 -21.74 0.47
N VAL A 141 27.41 -22.49 -0.23
CA VAL A 141 27.68 -23.89 -0.60
C VAL A 141 28.98 -24.00 -1.41
N ARG A 142 29.18 -23.14 -2.42
CA ARG A 142 30.39 -23.14 -3.26
C ARG A 142 31.69 -22.91 -2.47
N PHE A 143 31.65 -22.10 -1.41
CA PHE A 143 32.80 -21.86 -0.53
C PHE A 143 32.91 -22.89 0.61
N VAL A 144 31.80 -23.48 1.04
CA VAL A 144 31.72 -24.53 2.08
C VAL A 144 32.23 -25.87 1.58
N VAL A 145 32.05 -26.17 0.29
CA VAL A 145 32.53 -27.42 -0.35
C VAL A 145 34.05 -27.43 -0.57
N ASP A 146 34.72 -26.27 -0.50
CA ASP A 146 36.20 -26.15 -0.54
C ASP A 146 36.85 -26.08 0.87
N LEU A 147 36.06 -26.12 1.97
CA LEU A 147 36.60 -26.23 3.32
C LEU A 147 36.68 -27.71 3.75
N PRO A 148 37.84 -28.22 4.20
CA PRO A 148 37.91 -29.53 4.85
C PRO A 148 37.15 -29.45 6.17
N TRP A 149 35.90 -29.92 6.17
CA TRP A 149 35.14 -30.05 7.40
C TRP A 149 35.79 -31.09 8.30
N PRO A 150 35.98 -30.83 9.61
CA PRO A 150 36.38 -31.87 10.53
C PRO A 150 35.30 -32.95 10.54
N SER A 151 35.69 -34.22 10.39
CA SER A 151 34.79 -35.37 10.46
C SER A 151 34.23 -35.48 11.88
N TRP A 152 33.10 -34.83 12.13
CA TRP A 152 32.36 -34.96 13.38
C TRP A 152 31.49 -36.19 13.25
N ASP A 153 32.03 -37.31 13.73
CA ASP A 153 31.32 -38.58 13.87
C ASP A 153 30.33 -38.44 15.05
N ILE A 154 29.22 -37.75 14.80
CA ILE A 154 28.14 -37.56 15.76
C ILE A 154 27.17 -38.73 15.57
N PRO A 155 27.02 -39.63 16.56
CA PRO A 155 26.01 -40.67 16.51
C PRO A 155 24.63 -40.01 16.63
N TRP A 156 23.98 -39.79 15.50
CA TRP A 156 22.61 -39.32 15.48
C TRP A 156 21.71 -40.45 16.01
N PRO A 157 20.81 -40.18 16.96
CA PRO A 157 19.81 -41.16 17.34
C PRO A 157 18.89 -41.42 16.14
N GLU A 158 18.63 -42.71 15.87
CA GLU A 158 17.61 -43.13 14.92
C GLU A 158 16.24 -42.67 15.46
N ILE A 159 15.73 -41.56 14.90
CA ILE A 159 14.39 -41.07 15.20
C ILE A 159 13.48 -41.65 14.13
N ASP A 160 12.70 -42.66 14.50
CA ASP A 160 11.57 -43.13 13.71
C ASP A 160 10.51 -42.02 13.65
N LEU A 161 10.45 -41.33 12.52
CA LEU A 161 9.40 -40.35 12.26
C LEU A 161 8.08 -41.10 11.97
N PRO A 162 6.96 -40.70 12.59
CA PRO A 162 5.67 -41.33 12.32
C PRO A 162 5.28 -41.12 10.86
N SER A 163 4.78 -42.19 10.22
CA SER A 163 4.22 -42.12 8.89
C SER A 163 2.93 -41.30 8.90
N ILE A 164 2.94 -40.15 8.24
CA ILE A 164 1.75 -39.31 8.07
C ILE A 164 1.02 -39.79 6.82
N PRO A 165 -0.23 -40.29 6.92
CA PRO A 165 -1.03 -40.62 5.75
C PRO A 165 -1.47 -39.32 5.08
N TRP A 166 -0.95 -39.06 3.88
CA TRP A 166 -1.43 -37.97 3.06
C TRP A 166 -2.80 -38.35 2.47
N PRO A 167 -3.75 -37.41 2.37
CA PRO A 167 -5.01 -37.67 1.70
C PRO A 167 -4.77 -37.82 0.19
N ASP A 168 -5.32 -38.88 -0.40
CA ASP A 168 -5.43 -39.01 -1.85
C ASP A 168 -6.45 -37.98 -2.35
N ILE A 169 -5.98 -37.00 -3.12
CA ILE A 169 -6.81 -35.99 -3.77
C ILE A 169 -6.90 -36.35 -5.24
N ASP A 170 -8.06 -36.87 -5.66
CA ASP A 170 -8.40 -37.03 -7.07
C ASP A 170 -8.64 -35.65 -7.68
N LEU A 171 -7.65 -35.16 -8.44
CA LEU A 171 -7.80 -33.95 -9.24
C LEU A 171 -8.66 -34.28 -10.47
N PRO A 172 -9.58 -33.40 -10.90
CA PRO A 172 -10.39 -33.63 -12.08
C PRO A 172 -9.51 -33.67 -13.33
N ASP A 173 -9.72 -34.68 -14.18
CA ASP A 173 -9.14 -34.75 -15.52
C ASP A 173 -9.73 -33.63 -16.38
N ILE A 174 -8.91 -32.62 -16.67
CA ILE A 174 -9.24 -31.53 -17.58
C ILE A 174 -8.59 -31.87 -18.92
N ASP A 175 -9.41 -32.22 -19.92
CA ASP A 175 -8.99 -32.35 -21.32
C ASP A 175 -8.57 -30.97 -21.85
N LEU A 176 -7.30 -30.64 -21.65
CA LEU A 176 -6.67 -29.51 -22.29
C LEU A 176 -6.34 -29.89 -23.74
N PRO A 177 -6.62 -29.03 -24.74
CA PRO A 177 -6.25 -29.30 -26.13
C PRO A 177 -4.75 -29.58 -26.24
N ASP A 178 -4.34 -30.38 -27.24
CA ASP A 178 -2.95 -30.75 -27.57
C ASP A 178 -2.08 -29.52 -27.91
N TRP A 179 -1.81 -28.71 -26.90
CA TRP A 179 -0.92 -27.58 -26.94
C TRP A 179 0.38 -28.04 -26.26
N GLN A 180 1.41 -28.31 -27.06
CA GLN A 180 2.77 -28.45 -26.53
C GLN A 180 3.32 -27.07 -26.19
N ALA A 181 3.41 -26.76 -24.90
CA ALA A 181 4.05 -25.54 -24.45
C ALA A 181 5.48 -25.50 -25.02
N PRO A 182 5.94 -24.37 -25.60
CA PRO A 182 7.32 -24.24 -26.04
C PRO A 182 8.27 -24.65 -24.92
N ALA A 183 9.40 -25.28 -25.25
CA ALA A 183 10.32 -25.84 -24.25
C ALA A 183 10.74 -24.82 -23.17
N TRP A 184 10.87 -23.55 -23.53
CA TRP A 184 11.17 -22.47 -22.58
C TRP A 184 10.04 -22.22 -21.58
N LEU A 185 8.77 -22.39 -21.99
CA LEU A 185 7.59 -22.22 -21.13
C LEU A 185 7.41 -23.43 -20.20
N ALA A 186 7.60 -24.65 -20.72
CA ALA A 186 7.60 -25.87 -19.90
C ALA A 186 8.71 -25.84 -18.83
N TRP A 187 9.91 -25.38 -19.21
CA TRP A 187 11.03 -25.18 -18.29
C TRP A 187 10.70 -24.16 -17.18
N ILE A 188 10.03 -23.04 -17.52
CA ILE A 188 9.57 -22.04 -16.55
C ILE A 188 8.51 -22.62 -15.61
N LEU A 189 7.55 -23.38 -16.13
CA LEU A 189 6.47 -23.98 -15.35
C LEU A 189 6.99 -25.04 -14.36
N GLU A 190 7.99 -25.85 -14.73
CA GLU A 190 8.70 -26.73 -13.80
C GLU A 190 9.39 -25.96 -12.66
N ARG A 191 9.83 -24.72 -12.91
CA ARG A 191 10.43 -23.83 -11.90
C ARG A 191 9.45 -22.79 -11.36
N ALA A 192 8.13 -23.02 -11.49
CA ALA A 192 7.10 -22.06 -11.09
C ALA A 192 7.27 -21.56 -9.64
N ARG A 193 7.72 -22.43 -8.71
CA ARG A 193 8.11 -22.08 -7.33
C ARG A 193 9.04 -20.85 -7.24
N PHE A 194 9.96 -20.70 -8.19
CA PHE A 194 10.98 -19.64 -8.18
C PHE A 194 10.57 -18.43 -9.01
N VAL A 195 9.76 -18.63 -10.05
CA VAL A 195 9.30 -17.57 -10.95
C VAL A 195 8.06 -16.86 -10.41
N TRP A 196 7.24 -17.57 -9.62
CA TRP A 196 6.02 -17.03 -9.03
C TRP A 196 6.22 -15.74 -8.24
N PRO A 197 7.23 -15.59 -7.35
CA PRO A 197 7.46 -14.32 -6.66
C PRO A 197 7.78 -13.15 -7.59
N VAL A 198 8.48 -13.39 -8.70
CA VAL A 198 8.82 -12.37 -9.70
C VAL A 198 7.56 -11.92 -10.44
N VAL A 199 6.74 -12.88 -10.87
CA VAL A 199 5.45 -12.61 -11.51
C VAL A 199 4.53 -11.85 -10.56
N LEU A 200 4.44 -12.29 -9.30
CA LEU A 200 3.66 -11.62 -8.26
C LEU A 200 4.13 -10.17 -8.06
N ALA A 201 5.45 -9.93 -7.98
CA ALA A 201 5.99 -8.57 -7.88
C ALA A 201 5.62 -7.70 -9.08
N LEU A 202 5.65 -8.25 -10.29
CA LEU A 202 5.27 -7.54 -11.51
C LEU A 202 3.77 -7.21 -11.54
N VAL A 203 2.91 -8.17 -11.15
CA VAL A 203 1.46 -7.98 -11.05
C VAL A 203 1.13 -6.92 -10.01
N LEU A 204 1.73 -6.99 -8.82
CA LEU A 204 1.57 -5.99 -7.77
C LEU A 204 2.03 -4.60 -8.22
N ALA A 205 3.16 -4.51 -8.95
CA ALA A 205 3.65 -3.25 -9.48
C ALA A 205 2.69 -2.64 -10.52
N ARG A 206 2.12 -3.45 -11.42
CA ARG A 206 1.09 -3.00 -12.37
C ARG A 206 -0.20 -2.59 -11.66
N GLY A 207 -0.62 -3.37 -10.66
CA GLY A 207 -1.78 -3.07 -9.83
C GLY A 207 -1.63 -1.74 -9.09
N GLU A 208 -0.45 -1.43 -8.56
CA GLU A 208 -0.17 -0.15 -7.90
C GLU A 208 -0.24 1.03 -8.88
N ILE A 209 0.22 0.88 -10.13
CA ILE A 209 0.06 1.93 -11.16
C ILE A 209 -1.43 2.16 -11.46
N ALA A 210 -2.19 1.08 -11.67
CA ALA A 210 -3.62 1.17 -11.96
C ALA A 210 -4.39 1.79 -10.78
N ARG A 211 -4.06 1.40 -9.54
CA ARG A 211 -4.61 2.00 -8.31
C ARG A 211 -4.39 3.50 -8.28
N ARG A 212 -3.17 3.98 -8.55
CA ARG A 212 -2.86 5.43 -8.54
C ARG A 212 -3.68 6.19 -9.57
N ARG A 213 -3.80 5.67 -10.80
CA ARG A 213 -4.66 6.29 -11.81
C ARG A 213 -6.11 6.39 -11.37
N LYS A 214 -6.63 5.34 -10.71
CA LYS A 214 -7.99 5.34 -10.16
C LYS A 214 -8.15 6.36 -9.03
N GLN A 215 -7.13 6.51 -8.17
CA GLN A 215 -7.13 7.51 -7.09
C GLN A 215 -7.11 8.94 -7.66
N ASP A 216 -6.25 9.21 -8.64
CA ASP A 216 -6.18 10.53 -9.28
C ASP A 216 -7.51 10.88 -9.96
N ALA A 217 -8.15 9.91 -10.64
CA ALA A 217 -9.46 10.08 -11.25
C ALA A 217 -10.57 10.34 -10.22
N LEU A 218 -10.59 9.57 -9.12
CA LEU A 218 -11.58 9.73 -8.04
C LEU A 218 -11.46 11.12 -7.40
N LYS A 219 -10.25 11.59 -7.15
CA LYS A 219 -10.02 12.94 -6.60
C LYS A 219 -10.50 14.03 -7.57
N ALA A 220 -10.25 13.88 -8.86
CA ALA A 220 -10.72 14.82 -9.86
C ALA A 220 -12.26 14.87 -9.95
N GLU A 221 -12.92 13.72 -9.83
CA GLU A 221 -14.39 13.64 -9.77
C GLU A 221 -14.95 14.32 -8.51
N LEU A 222 -14.36 14.04 -7.34
CA LEU A 222 -14.79 14.66 -6.07
C LEU A 222 -14.55 16.17 -6.05
N ALA A 223 -13.46 16.65 -6.66
CA ALA A 223 -13.21 18.07 -6.81
C ALA A 223 -14.28 18.75 -7.69
N GLY A 224 -14.65 18.13 -8.82
CA GLY A 224 -15.70 18.66 -9.70
C GLY A 224 -17.08 18.72 -9.03
N GLN A 225 -17.44 17.71 -8.24
CA GLN A 225 -18.71 17.70 -7.49
C GLN A 225 -18.80 18.82 -6.45
N ALA A 226 -17.69 19.13 -5.76
CA ALA A 226 -17.65 20.22 -4.79
C ALA A 226 -17.83 21.61 -5.43
N ASP A 227 -17.30 21.80 -6.64
CA ASP A 227 -17.47 23.03 -7.41
C ASP A 227 -18.93 23.19 -7.90
N ASP A 228 -19.57 22.11 -8.34
CA ASP A 228 -20.98 22.11 -8.79
C ASP A 228 -21.97 22.42 -7.64
N GLU A 229 -21.76 21.83 -6.46
CA GLU A 229 -22.60 22.09 -5.27
C GLU A 229 -22.47 23.54 -4.77
N SER A 230 -21.25 24.10 -4.81
CA SER A 230 -20.99 25.50 -4.44
C SER A 230 -21.60 26.49 -5.44
N GLY A 231 -21.67 26.14 -6.72
CA GLY A 231 -22.28 26.96 -7.77
C GLY A 231 -23.82 27.01 -7.75
N SER A 232 -24.47 25.99 -7.18
CA SER A 232 -25.94 25.86 -7.16
C SER A 232 -26.63 26.63 -6.01
N THR A 233 -25.87 27.16 -5.04
CA THR A 233 -26.40 27.81 -3.82
C THR A 233 -26.54 29.35 -3.93
N MET A 234 -26.57 29.92 -5.13
CA MET A 234 -26.90 31.34 -5.35
C MET A 234 -28.31 31.49 -5.94
N PRO A 235 -29.39 31.56 -5.14
CA PRO A 235 -30.63 32.13 -5.64
C PRO A 235 -30.40 33.62 -5.85
N ALA A 236 -30.63 34.09 -7.08
CA ALA A 236 -30.65 35.50 -7.40
C ALA A 236 -31.66 36.21 -6.48
N GLU A 237 -31.16 36.98 -5.52
CA GLU A 237 -31.96 37.88 -4.72
C GLU A 237 -32.56 38.92 -5.68
N PRO A 238 -33.90 38.95 -5.85
CA PRO A 238 -34.51 39.93 -6.71
C PRO A 238 -34.33 41.30 -6.06
N ALA A 239 -33.58 42.18 -6.74
CA ALA A 239 -33.42 43.56 -6.34
C ALA A 239 -34.78 44.23 -6.17
N ASP A 240 -35.17 44.40 -4.91
CA ASP A 240 -36.33 45.17 -4.49
C ASP A 240 -36.10 46.62 -4.92
N ARG A 241 -36.99 47.11 -5.78
CA ARG A 241 -36.96 48.50 -6.23
C ARG A 241 -37.89 49.29 -5.32
N ASP A 242 -37.28 49.94 -4.35
CA ASP A 242 -37.85 51.10 -3.67
C ASP A 242 -38.45 52.07 -4.69
N THR A 243 -39.77 52.25 -4.63
CA THR A 243 -40.43 53.45 -5.13
C THR A 243 -41.53 53.87 -4.16
N THR A 244 -41.21 54.88 -3.37
CA THR A 244 -42.12 55.78 -2.64
C THR A 244 -41.45 57.16 -2.63
N PRO A 245 -42.18 58.28 -2.50
CA PRO A 245 -43.56 58.44 -2.00
C PRO A 245 -44.62 58.85 -3.04
#